data_AF-A0A9Q8FQP9-F1
#
_entry.id   AF-A0A9Q8FQP9-F1
#
_cell.length_a   1.000
_cell.length_b   1.000
_cell.length_c   1.000
_cell.angle_alpha   90.00
_cell.angle_beta   90.00
_cell.angle_gamma   90.00
#
_symmetry.space_group_name_H-M   'P 1'
#
loop_
_entity.id
_entity.type
_entity.pdbx_description
1 polymer ?
#
loop_
_entity_poly.entity_id
_entity_poly.type
_entity_poly.pdbx_seq_one_letter_code
_entity_poly.pdbx_strand_id
1 'polypeptide(L)' 'MAKPQLPVKRWSMLDTINACLLITVCLFIIDFQNNATLSWIIIIAFGIWILTVIARNIYLSKFRNK' A
#
# COMPACT_ATOMS: atom_id res chain seq x y z
N MET A 1 -26.22 10.56 -26.40
CA MET A 1 -26.24 9.75 -25.17
C MET A 1 -25.14 10.26 -24.26
N ALA A 2 -25.47 10.74 -23.05
CA ALA A 2 -24.47 11.21 -22.10
C ALA A 2 -23.66 10.01 -21.58
N LYS A 3 -22.32 10.10 -21.66
CA LYS A 3 -21.40 9.07 -21.18
C LYS A 3 -21.60 8.90 -19.67
N PRO A 4 -21.74 7.67 -19.13
CA PRO A 4 -21.84 7.48 -17.69
C PRO A 4 -20.55 8.01 -17.05
N GLN A 5 -20.69 8.99 -16.17
CA GLN A 5 -19.56 9.51 -15.41
C GLN A 5 -19.12 8.39 -14.47
N LEU A 6 -17.97 7.78 -14.77
CA LEU A 6 -17.38 6.76 -13.92
C LEU A 6 -17.24 7.37 -12.51
N PRO A 7 -17.76 6.71 -11.45
CA PRO A 7 -17.63 7.25 -10.11
C PRO A 7 -16.14 7.42 -9.82
N VAL A 8 -15.72 8.67 -9.67
CA VAL A 8 -14.33 9.02 -9.34
C VAL A 8 -14.00 8.29 -8.05
N LYS A 9 -13.08 7.31 -8.08
CA LYS A 9 -12.70 6.55 -6.90
C LYS A 9 -12.19 7.55 -5.87
N ARG A 10 -12.94 7.74 -4.77
CA ARG A 10 -12.60 8.72 -3.74
C ARG A 10 -11.30 8.29 -3.07
N TRP A 11 -10.28 9.15 -3.13
CA TRP A 11 -9.01 8.94 -2.44
C TRP A 11 -9.29 8.70 -0.96
N SER A 12 -8.93 7.51 -0.47
CA SER A 12 -9.18 7.13 0.91
C SER A 12 -8.01 7.56 1.79
N MET A 13 -8.27 7.81 3.08
CA MET A 13 -7.21 7.91 4.10
C MET A 13 -6.25 6.72 4.04
N LEU A 14 -6.75 5.53 3.68
CA LEU A 14 -5.94 4.34 3.47
C LEU A 14 -4.93 4.50 2.31
N ASP A 15 -5.33 5.14 1.22
CA ASP A 15 -4.45 5.37 0.07
C ASP A 15 -3.30 6.32 0.47
N THR A 16 -3.57 7.32 1.33
CA THR A 16 -2.53 8.20 1.91
C THR A 16 -1.57 7.43 2.80
N ILE A 17 -2.07 6.59 3.70
CA ILE A 17 -1.23 5.76 4.58
C ILE A 17 -0.35 4.84 3.74
N ASN A 18 -0.90 4.21 2.71
CA ASN A 18 -0.16 3.35 1.80
C ASN A 18 0.93 4.11 1.04
N ALA A 19 0.66 5.34 0.60
CA ALA A 19 1.65 6.19 -0.05
C ALA A 19 2.80 6.59 0.91
N CYS A 20 2.48 6.97 2.15
CA CYS A 20 3.50 7.28 3.15
C CYS A 20 4.40 6.08 3.45
N LEU A 21 3.81 4.88 3.61
CA LEU A 21 4.57 3.64 3.80
C LEU A 21 5.51 3.35 2.62
N LEU A 22 5.04 3.55 1.39
CA LEU A 22 5.87 3.39 0.19
C LEU A 22 7.06 4.36 0.21
N ILE A 23 6.83 5.63 0.52
CA ILE A 23 7.88 6.66 0.58
C ILE A 23 8.92 6.31 1.64
N THR A 24 8.51 5.89 2.83
CA THR A 24 9.42 5.46 3.91
C THR A 24 10.34 4.32 3.46
N VAL A 25 9.81 3.34 2.73
CA VAL A 25 10.61 2.23 2.21
C VAL A 25 11.60 2.69 1.15
N CYS A 26 11.18 3.55 0.22
CA CYS A 26 12.09 4.12 -0.77
C CYS A 26 13.24 4.91 -0.11
N LEU A 27 12.98 5.69 0.94
CA LEU A 27 14.00 6.42 1.68
C LEU A 27 14.99 5.47 2.38
N PHE A 28 14.51 4.37 2.94
CA PHE A 28 15.38 3.39 3.61
C PHE A 28 16.22 2.54 2.65
N ILE A 29 15.73 2.29 1.44
CA ILE A 29 16.53 1.63 0.40
C ILE A 29 17.75 2.49 0.03
N ILE A 30 17.66 3.82 0.13
CA ILE A 30 18.77 4.73 -0.12
C ILE A 30 19.81 4.68 1.04
N ASP A 31 19.38 4.45 2.28
CA ASP A 31 20.27 4.36 3.45
C ASP A 31 20.89 2.95 3.69
N PHE A 32 20.74 2.04 2.73
CA PHE A 32 21.14 0.62 2.89
C PHE A 32 22.62 0.44 3.25
N GLN A 33 23.49 1.36 2.80
CA GLN A 33 24.92 1.28 3.07
C GLN A 33 25.30 1.64 4.51
N ASN A 34 24.56 2.55 5.17
CA ASN A 34 24.88 2.93 6.55
C ASN A 34 24.24 1.99 7.56
N ASN A 35 23.03 1.48 7.29
CA ASN A 35 22.25 0.71 8.25
C ASN A 35 21.55 -0.51 7.60
N ALA A 36 22.35 -1.46 7.12
CA ALA A 36 21.87 -2.65 6.43
C ALA A 36 20.87 -3.49 7.26
N THR A 37 21.11 -3.64 8.57
CA THR A 37 20.23 -4.43 9.46
C THR A 37 18.83 -3.83 9.57
N LEU A 38 18.74 -2.51 9.77
CA LEU A 38 17.46 -1.80 9.84
C LEU A 38 16.72 -1.84 8.51
N SER A 39 17.46 -1.69 7.41
CA SER A 39 16.88 -1.71 6.07
C SER A 39 16.26 -3.08 5.73
N TRP A 40 16.91 -4.18 6.11
CA TRP A 40 16.35 -5.53 5.98
C TRP A 40 15.07 -5.74 6.81
N ILE A 41 15.03 -5.24 8.05
CA ILE A 41 13.83 -5.31 8.92
C ILE A 41 12.67 -4.57 8.26
N ILE A 42 12.93 -3.40 7.68
CA ILE A 42 11.91 -2.58 7.02
C ILE A 42 11.40 -3.25 5.75
N ILE A 43 12.27 -3.89 4.96
CA ILE A 43 11.86 -4.67 3.79
C ILE A 43 10.92 -5.81 4.19
N ILE A 44 11.24 -6.55 5.25
CA ILE A 44 10.40 -7.65 5.74
C ILE A 44 9.05 -7.11 6.24
N ALA A 45 9.05 -6.05 7.04
CA ALA A 45 7.84 -5.40 7.52
C ALA A 45 6.97 -4.89 6.36
N PHE A 46 7.58 -4.33 5.32
CA PHE A 46 6.90 -3.89 4.11
C PHE A 46 6.28 -5.06 3.32
N GLY A 47 6.98 -6.19 3.23
CA GLY A 47 6.44 -7.41 2.61
C GLY A 47 5.20 -7.93 3.33
N ILE A 48 5.23 -7.99 4.67
CA ILE A 48 4.07 -8.36 5.50
C ILE A 48 2.93 -7.37 5.28
N TRP A 49 3.23 -6.07 5.22
CA TRP A 49 2.26 -5.03 4.98
C TRP A 49 1.58 -5.17 3.60
N ILE A 50 2.32 -5.40 2.51
CA ILE A 50 1.76 -5.66 1.17
C ILE A 50 0.79 -6.83 1.23
N LEU A 51 1.17 -7.93 1.88
CA LEU A 51 0.32 -9.10 2.08
C LEU A 51 -1.02 -8.72 2.75
N THR A 52 -0.97 -7.92 3.81
CA THR A 52 -2.19 -7.47 4.50
C THR A 52 -3.07 -6.55 3.64
N VAL A 53 -2.48 -5.68 2.83
CA VAL A 53 -3.22 -4.79 1.91
C VAL A 53 -3.93 -5.62 0.83
N ILE A 54 -3.23 -6.60 0.24
CA ILE A 54 -3.80 -7.51 -0.76
C ILE A 54 -4.93 -8.33 -0.14
N ALA A 55 -4.69 -8.96 1.02
CA ALA A 55 -5.69 -9.76 1.71
C ALA A 55 -6.96 -8.95 2.03
N ARG A 56 -6.80 -7.71 2.53
CA ARG A 56 -7.92 -6.80 2.79
C ARG A 56 -8.66 -6.42 1.52
N ASN A 57 -7.96 -6.18 0.41
CA ASN A 57 -8.56 -5.85 -0.88
C ASN A 57 -9.40 -7.04 -1.41
N ILE A 58 -8.87 -8.26 -1.32
CA ILE A 58 -9.59 -9.49 -1.68
C ILE A 58 -10.83 -9.67 -0.80
N TYR A 59 -10.70 -9.48 0.51
CA TYR A 59 -11.81 -9.57 1.46
C TYR A 59 -12.92 -8.58 1.12
N LEU A 60 -12.60 -7.30 0.98
CA LEU A 60 -13.57 -6.26 0.59
C LEU A 60 -14.25 -6.57 -0.74
N SER A 61 -13.50 -7.12 -1.70
CA SER A 61 -14.06 -7.52 -3.01
C SER A 61 -15.04 -8.69 -2.88
N LYS A 62 -14.79 -9.67 -2.00
CA LYS A 62 -15.74 -10.76 -1.72
C LYS A 62 -17.02 -10.27 -1.05
N PHE A 63 -16.92 -9.32 -0.11
CA PHE A 63 -18.08 -8.80 0.61
C PHE A 63 -18.91 -7.79 -0.20
N ARG A 64 -18.31 -7.09 -1.17
CA ARG A 64 -19.04 -6.18 -2.05
C ARG A 64 -19.86 -6.88 -3.15
N ASN A 65 -19.55 -8.14 -3.43
CA ASN A 65 -20.24 -8.96 -4.45
C ASN A 65 -21.29 -9.93 -3.86
N LYS A 66 -21.59 -9.82 -2.55
CA LYS A 66 -22.74 -10.46 -1.89
C LYS A 66 -23.74 -9.37 -1.54
#